data_AF-A0A661N8K8-F1
#
_entry.id   AF-A0A661N8K8-F1
#
_cell.length_a   1.000
_cell.length_b   1.000
_cell.length_c   1.000
_cell.angle_alpha   90.00
_cell.angle_beta   90.00
_cell.angle_gamma   90.00
#
_symmetry.space_group_name_H-M   'P 1'
#
loop_
_entity.id
_entity.type
_entity.pdbx_description
1 polymer ?
#
loop_
_entity_poly.entity_id
_entity_poly.type
_entity_poly.pdbx_seq_one_letter_code
_entity_poly.pdbx_strand_id
1 'polypeptide(L)'
;MPDPCYSLRVAKRHFEVVVAVWVVGLSACTAEGMADPAIPGEPFIVFAADFEGFTSWPSVEVEPFTMDGGHRLGPTRVYLGGALPREDEAFEVGTVVVKTVEDGAAEGWEVHAMVKRGGGYNAEGARDWEWFDLEFTPSGALAIAWRGEGDAANPGGYVTTTGERIACNDCHVFAGARDHVFSLPELRALLP
;
A
#
# COMPACT_ATOMS: atom_id res chain seq x y z
N MET A 1 6.23 -62.76 32.99
CA MET A 1 5.53 -64.06 33.09
C MET A 1 4.89 -64.13 34.48
N PRO A 2 3.62 -64.51 34.68
CA PRO A 2 2.36 -64.26 33.94
C PRO A 2 1.30 -63.48 34.78
N ASP A 3 0.22 -63.05 34.12
CA ASP A 3 -1.09 -62.53 34.65
C ASP A 3 -1.92 -63.65 35.39
N PRO A 4 -3.24 -63.56 35.72
CA PRO A 4 -4.30 -62.50 35.64
C PRO A 4 -5.34 -62.51 36.83
N CYS A 5 -6.43 -61.73 36.68
CA CYS A 5 -7.82 -61.88 37.20
C CYS A 5 -8.30 -60.80 38.19
N TYR A 6 -9.57 -60.42 38.33
CA TYR A 6 -10.79 -60.28 37.50
C TYR A 6 -11.87 -59.75 38.49
N SER A 7 -12.61 -58.67 38.16
CA SER A 7 -14.01 -58.35 38.60
C SER A 7 -14.33 -58.12 40.11
N LEU A 8 -15.26 -57.27 40.59
CA LEU A 8 -16.19 -56.22 40.10
C LEU A 8 -16.80 -55.51 41.35
N ARG A 9 -17.08 -54.20 41.20
CA ARG A 9 -18.15 -53.37 41.85
C ARG A 9 -18.05 -53.19 43.38
N VAL A 10 -18.24 -51.99 43.95
CA VAL A 10 -19.47 -51.17 43.92
C VAL A 10 -19.13 -49.69 44.07
N ALA A 11 -19.83 -48.88 43.26
CA ALA A 11 -19.74 -47.43 43.17
C ALA A 11 -20.17 -46.67 44.44
N LYS A 12 -19.46 -45.59 44.75
CA LYS A 12 -20.05 -44.37 45.33
C LYS A 12 -19.50 -43.15 44.60
N ARG A 13 -20.44 -42.27 44.24
CA ARG A 13 -20.34 -41.19 43.27
C ARG A 13 -19.29 -40.15 43.66
N HIS A 14 -18.36 -39.86 42.75
CA HIS A 14 -17.47 -38.73 42.84
C HIS A 14 -18.13 -37.51 42.19
N PHE A 15 -18.05 -36.37 42.88
CA PHE A 15 -18.39 -35.05 42.36
C PHE A 15 -17.29 -34.67 41.37
N GLU A 16 -17.57 -34.77 40.06
CA GLU A 16 -16.64 -34.29 39.05
C GLU A 16 -16.78 -32.77 38.92
N VAL A 17 -15.72 -32.06 39.28
CA VAL A 17 -15.50 -30.68 38.85
C VAL A 17 -15.09 -30.76 37.39
N VAL A 18 -16.04 -30.48 36.49
CA VAL A 18 -15.76 -30.31 35.06
C VAL A 18 -14.98 -29.00 34.90
N VAL A 19 -13.66 -29.10 34.78
CA VAL A 19 -12.83 -28.00 34.28
C VAL A 19 -13.00 -27.96 32.77
N ALA A 20 -13.92 -27.11 32.32
CA ALA A 20 -14.07 -26.79 30.91
C ALA A 20 -12.84 -25.96 30.47
N VAL A 21 -11.87 -26.62 29.83
CA VAL A 21 -10.78 -25.94 29.12
C VAL A 21 -11.36 -25.39 27.82
N TRP A 22 -11.66 -24.10 27.80
CA TRP A 22 -11.97 -23.37 26.57
C TRP A 22 -10.67 -23.14 25.81
N VAL A 23 -10.42 -23.94 24.78
CA VAL A 23 -9.42 -23.61 23.76
C VAL A 23 -10.02 -22.48 22.93
N VAL A 24 -9.66 -21.24 23.25
CA VAL A 24 -9.93 -20.08 22.40
C VAL A 24 -9.01 -20.19 21.20
N GLY A 25 -9.55 -20.69 20.09
CA GLY A 25 -8.91 -20.63 18.78
C GLY A 25 -8.83 -19.17 18.33
N LEU A 26 -7.69 -18.52 18.60
CA LEU A 26 -7.31 -17.28 17.94
C LEU A 26 -6.98 -17.63 16.48
N SER A 27 -7.97 -17.54 15.59
CA SER A 27 -7.71 -17.32 14.17
C SER A 27 -7.10 -15.92 14.03
N ALA A 28 -5.78 -15.86 14.16
CA ALA A 28 -5.01 -14.74 13.65
C ALA A 28 -5.09 -14.82 12.11
N CYS A 29 -6.05 -14.11 11.53
CA CYS A 29 -5.87 -13.63 10.17
C CYS A 29 -4.73 -12.62 10.25
N THR A 30 -3.52 -13.05 9.93
CA THR A 30 -2.41 -12.13 9.73
C THR A 30 -2.75 -11.31 8.48
N ALA A 31 -3.11 -10.04 8.69
CA ALA A 31 -3.03 -9.03 7.65
C ALA A 31 -1.53 -8.74 7.46
N GLU A 32 -0.82 -9.66 6.79
CA GLU A 32 0.54 -9.41 6.33
C GLU A 32 0.48 -8.38 5.19
N GLY A 33 1.04 -7.19 5.42
CA GLY A 33 1.33 -6.23 4.33
C GLY A 33 0.69 -4.84 4.40
N MET A 34 0.12 -4.41 5.53
CA MET A 34 -0.24 -2.99 5.69
C MET A 34 0.88 -2.28 6.47
N ALA A 35 1.40 -1.19 5.90
CA ALA A 35 2.37 -0.31 6.55
C ALA A 35 1.89 0.11 7.95
N ASP A 36 2.82 0.29 8.88
CA ASP A 36 2.49 0.71 10.26
C ASP A 36 1.66 2.01 10.21
N PRO A 37 0.58 2.12 11.02
CA PRO A 37 -0.25 3.31 11.01
C PRO A 37 0.55 4.53 11.44
N ALA A 38 0.41 5.64 10.70
CA ALA A 38 1.10 6.89 11.02
C ALA A 38 0.70 7.42 12.41
N ILE A 39 1.67 8.02 13.11
CA ILE A 39 1.41 8.74 14.36
C ILE A 39 0.79 10.10 14.00
N PRO A 40 -0.41 10.45 14.52
CA PRO A 40 -1.05 11.72 14.20
C PRO A 40 -0.15 12.92 14.53
N GLY A 41 0.07 13.79 13.53
CA GLY A 41 0.87 15.01 13.66
C GLY A 41 2.37 14.83 13.42
N GLU A 42 2.86 13.61 13.18
CA GLU A 42 4.25 13.34 12.80
C GLU A 42 4.36 13.03 11.30
N PRO A 43 5.50 13.35 10.66
CA PRO A 43 5.72 12.96 9.27
C PRO A 43 5.85 11.44 9.15
N PHE A 44 5.22 10.87 8.13
CA PHE A 44 5.30 9.46 7.80
C PHE A 44 6.39 9.19 6.76
N ILE A 45 7.39 8.38 7.12
CA ILE A 45 8.54 8.05 6.27
C ILE A 45 8.43 6.59 5.85
N VAL A 46 8.22 6.35 4.56
CA VAL A 46 8.17 4.99 4.00
C VAL A 46 9.54 4.45 3.60
N PHE A 47 9.60 3.13 3.58
CA PHE A 47 10.66 2.27 3.07
C PHE A 47 10.08 1.29 2.04
N ALA A 48 10.96 0.57 1.32
CA ALA A 48 10.53 -0.41 0.31
C ALA A 48 9.53 -1.45 0.86
N ALA A 49 9.73 -1.87 2.12
CA ALA A 49 8.85 -2.82 2.81
C ALA A 49 7.40 -2.32 2.96
N ASP A 50 7.16 -1.02 3.01
CA ASP A 50 5.81 -0.45 3.13
C ASP A 50 5.01 -0.55 1.83
N PHE A 51 5.68 -0.84 0.72
CA PHE A 51 5.05 -1.08 -0.59
C PHE A 51 4.94 -2.59 -0.91
N GLU A 52 5.53 -3.46 -0.11
CA GLU A 52 5.51 -4.90 -0.39
C GLU A 52 4.08 -5.43 -0.37
N GLY A 53 3.73 -6.24 -1.38
CA GLY A 53 2.39 -6.81 -1.51
C GLY A 53 1.29 -5.83 -1.96
N PHE A 54 1.64 -4.63 -2.45
CA PHE A 54 0.64 -3.63 -2.89
C PHE A 54 -0.36 -4.15 -3.93
N THR A 55 0.04 -5.16 -4.72
CA THR A 55 -0.82 -5.80 -5.73
C THR A 55 -2.05 -6.49 -5.13
N SER A 56 -2.07 -6.71 -3.81
CA SER A 56 -3.21 -7.25 -3.06
C SER A 56 -4.12 -6.18 -2.44
N TRP A 57 -3.73 -4.91 -2.48
CA TRP A 57 -4.49 -3.82 -1.88
C TRP A 57 -5.77 -3.52 -2.68
N PRO A 58 -6.77 -2.84 -2.08
CA PRO A 58 -7.90 -2.27 -2.81
C PRO A 58 -7.40 -1.46 -4.00
N SER A 59 -8.03 -1.67 -5.17
CA SER A 59 -7.59 -1.03 -6.40
C SER A 59 -8.73 -0.77 -7.38
N VAL A 60 -8.51 0.23 -8.23
CA VAL A 60 -9.37 0.59 -9.36
C VAL A 60 -8.55 0.57 -10.64
N GLU A 61 -9.17 0.07 -11.71
CA GLU A 61 -8.69 0.33 -13.05
C GLU A 61 -9.06 1.77 -13.41
N VAL A 62 -8.11 2.48 -14.01
CA VAL A 62 -8.32 3.85 -14.48
C VAL A 62 -8.00 3.92 -15.95
N GLU A 63 -8.72 4.79 -16.66
CA GLU A 63 -8.42 5.04 -18.06
C GLU A 63 -6.96 5.50 -18.21
N PRO A 64 -6.23 4.99 -19.22
CA PRO A 64 -4.84 5.40 -19.46
C PRO A 64 -4.78 6.92 -19.61
N PHE A 65 -4.10 7.59 -18.68
CA PHE A 65 -3.94 9.03 -18.77
C PHE A 65 -2.85 9.36 -19.78
N THR A 66 -3.25 9.79 -20.97
CA THR A 66 -2.32 10.23 -22.01
C THR A 66 -1.91 11.68 -21.76
N MET A 67 -0.83 11.89 -21.00
CA MET A 67 -0.06 13.12 -21.19
C MET A 67 0.85 12.91 -22.39
N ASP A 68 0.89 13.87 -23.30
CA ASP A 68 1.78 13.81 -24.46
C ASP A 68 3.22 13.62 -23.97
N GLY A 69 3.75 12.41 -24.13
CA GLY A 69 5.08 11.99 -23.67
C GLY A 69 5.21 11.54 -22.20
N GLY A 70 4.24 11.76 -21.31
CA GLY A 70 4.45 11.52 -19.88
C GLY A 70 4.47 10.04 -19.48
N HIS A 71 3.36 9.32 -19.66
CA HIS A 71 3.23 7.94 -19.16
C HIS A 71 3.31 6.91 -20.28
N ARG A 72 3.80 5.70 -19.99
CA ARG A 72 3.61 4.57 -20.90
C ARG A 72 2.09 4.32 -21.07
N LEU A 73 1.67 4.08 -22.31
CA LEU A 73 0.30 3.65 -22.60
C LEU A 73 0.15 2.17 -22.25
N GLY A 74 -0.91 1.82 -21.54
CA GLY A 74 -1.24 0.44 -21.21
C GLY A 74 -2.32 0.34 -20.15
N PRO A 75 -2.76 -0.89 -19.82
CA PRO A 75 -3.68 -1.13 -18.70
C PRO A 75 -3.14 -0.46 -17.44
N THR A 76 -3.90 0.49 -16.89
CA THR A 76 -3.46 1.30 -15.75
C THR A 76 -4.31 0.99 -14.54
N ARG A 77 -3.66 0.74 -13.41
CA ARG A 77 -4.34 0.46 -12.14
C ARG A 77 -3.78 1.34 -11.05
N VAL A 78 -4.65 1.75 -10.12
CA VAL A 78 -4.27 2.51 -8.94
C VAL A 78 -4.70 1.74 -7.71
N TYR A 79 -3.74 1.51 -6.82
CA TYR A 79 -3.87 0.79 -5.56
C TYR A 79 -3.82 1.76 -4.40
N LEU A 80 -4.60 1.48 -3.35
CA LEU A 80 -4.70 2.31 -2.16
C LEU A 80 -4.37 1.50 -0.91
N GLY A 81 -3.36 1.95 -0.16
CA GLY A 81 -2.91 1.34 1.09
C GLY A 81 -2.62 2.37 2.17
N GLY A 82 -2.16 1.89 3.32
CA GLY A 82 -1.85 2.72 4.48
C GLY A 82 -3.09 3.32 5.14
N ALA A 83 -2.96 4.57 5.62
CA ALA A 83 -4.08 5.30 6.21
C ALA A 83 -5.12 5.63 5.12
N LEU A 84 -6.35 5.16 5.29
CA LEU A 84 -7.42 5.42 4.32
C LEU A 84 -8.08 6.76 4.67
N PRO A 85 -8.38 7.60 3.67
CA PRO A 85 -9.15 8.82 3.91
C PRO A 85 -10.54 8.48 4.46
N ARG A 86 -11.06 9.33 5.35
CA ARG A 86 -12.50 9.37 5.64
C ARG A 86 -13.21 10.05 4.47
N GLU A 87 -14.48 9.68 4.23
CA GLU A 87 -15.28 10.31 3.19
C GLU A 87 -15.23 11.85 3.29
N ASP A 88 -14.99 12.52 2.16
CA ASP A 88 -14.92 13.98 2.03
C ASP A 88 -13.80 14.72 2.77
N GLU A 89 -12.85 14.01 3.37
CA GLU A 89 -11.62 14.61 3.94
C GLU A 89 -10.45 14.56 2.94
N ALA A 90 -9.42 15.37 3.22
CA ALA A 90 -8.12 15.21 2.57
C ALA A 90 -7.49 13.86 2.96
N PHE A 91 -6.53 13.37 2.17
CA PHE A 91 -5.86 12.13 2.51
C PHE A 91 -5.11 12.28 3.85
N GLU A 92 -5.27 11.28 4.72
CA GLU A 92 -4.57 11.23 5.99
C GLU A 92 -3.07 11.01 5.78
N VAL A 93 -2.24 11.57 6.66
CA VAL A 93 -0.81 11.24 6.70
C VAL A 93 -0.66 9.72 6.85
N GLY A 94 0.19 9.12 6.02
CA GLY A 94 0.31 7.66 5.92
C GLY A 94 -0.50 7.03 4.78
N THR A 95 -1.30 7.80 4.04
CA THR A 95 -1.92 7.30 2.80
C THR A 95 -0.83 6.92 1.81
N VAL A 96 -0.94 5.73 1.22
CA VAL A 96 -0.09 5.26 0.12
C VAL A 96 -0.94 5.01 -1.12
N VAL A 97 -0.54 5.61 -2.25
CA VAL A 97 -1.15 5.38 -3.55
C VAL A 97 -0.08 4.84 -4.50
N VAL A 98 -0.32 3.68 -5.10
CA VAL A 98 0.57 3.08 -6.10
C VAL A 98 -0.16 3.02 -7.44
N LYS A 99 0.48 3.54 -8.49
CA LYS A 99 0.01 3.45 -9.88
C LYS A 99 0.90 2.48 -10.64
N THR A 100 0.28 1.58 -11.40
CA THR A 100 0.97 0.68 -12.33
C THR A 100 0.53 0.94 -13.76
N VAL A 101 1.44 0.73 -14.71
CA VAL A 101 1.11 0.41 -16.11
C VAL A 101 1.52 -1.04 -16.36
N GLU A 102 0.53 -1.91 -16.49
CA GLU A 102 0.67 -3.37 -16.43
C GLU A 102 0.81 -3.97 -17.83
N ASP A 103 1.94 -3.72 -18.48
CA ASP A 103 2.29 -4.32 -19.78
C ASP A 103 3.22 -5.53 -19.59
N GLY A 104 2.67 -6.73 -19.72
CA GLY A 104 3.41 -7.98 -19.60
C GLY A 104 3.66 -8.42 -18.15
N ALA A 105 4.84 -9.02 -17.90
CA ALA A 105 5.24 -9.51 -16.58
C ALA A 105 5.54 -8.34 -15.62
N ALA A 106 5.39 -8.56 -14.30
CA ALA A 106 5.51 -7.52 -13.28
C ALA A 106 6.84 -6.77 -13.32
N GLU A 107 7.93 -7.46 -13.67
CA GLU A 107 9.27 -6.89 -13.82
C GLU A 107 9.37 -5.85 -14.96
N GLY A 108 8.41 -5.86 -15.89
CA GLY A 108 8.31 -4.90 -16.99
C GLY A 108 7.33 -3.75 -16.72
N TRP A 109 6.61 -3.78 -15.60
CA TRP A 109 5.63 -2.76 -15.25
C TRP A 109 6.31 -1.42 -14.96
N GLU A 110 5.63 -0.34 -15.34
CA GLU A 110 5.93 0.98 -14.80
C GLU A 110 5.22 1.09 -13.45
N VAL A 111 5.95 1.41 -12.37
CA VAL A 111 5.36 1.52 -11.03
C VAL A 111 5.79 2.84 -10.40
N HIS A 112 4.81 3.71 -10.13
CA HIS A 112 5.02 4.95 -9.41
C HIS A 112 4.17 4.96 -8.15
N ALA A 113 4.68 5.55 -7.09
CA ALA A 113 3.92 5.71 -5.86
C ALA A 113 3.98 7.14 -5.34
N MET A 114 2.95 7.50 -4.58
CA MET A 114 2.91 8.72 -3.81
C MET A 114 2.42 8.44 -2.40
N VAL A 115 3.04 9.12 -1.43
CA VAL A 115 2.75 8.94 -0.01
C VAL A 115 2.44 10.29 0.62
N LYS A 116 1.35 10.34 1.40
CA LYS A 116 1.03 11.49 2.21
C LYS A 116 1.97 11.51 3.41
N ARG A 117 3.15 12.08 3.23
CA ARG A 117 4.20 12.20 4.25
C ARG A 117 3.80 13.15 5.37
N GLY A 118 3.11 14.25 5.07
CA GLY A 118 2.86 15.30 6.06
C GLY A 118 4.11 16.10 6.43
N GLY A 119 4.05 16.83 7.54
CA GLY A 119 5.18 17.59 8.08
C GLY A 119 5.61 18.79 7.22
N GLY A 120 4.78 19.23 6.26
CA GLY A 120 5.09 20.34 5.36
C GLY A 120 6.09 19.99 4.26
N TYR A 121 6.30 18.70 3.96
CA TYR A 121 7.11 18.28 2.82
C TYR A 121 6.56 18.86 1.51
N ASN A 122 7.41 19.11 0.51
CA ASN A 122 6.99 19.63 -0.79
C ASN A 122 6.12 20.90 -0.70
N ALA A 123 6.52 21.82 0.19
CA ALA A 123 5.72 22.97 0.61
C ALA A 123 5.27 23.90 -0.52
N GLU A 124 6.07 23.97 -1.60
CA GLU A 124 5.85 24.84 -2.76
C GLU A 124 5.22 24.10 -3.96
N GLY A 125 5.00 22.78 -3.85
CA GLY A 125 4.40 21.96 -4.89
C GLY A 125 3.18 21.21 -4.37
N ALA A 126 3.15 19.90 -4.58
CA ALA A 126 2.15 19.02 -3.98
C ALA A 126 2.42 18.83 -2.49
N ARG A 127 1.99 19.81 -1.69
CA ARG A 127 2.24 19.87 -0.25
C ARG A 127 1.85 18.57 0.45
N ASP A 128 2.74 18.15 1.35
CA ASP A 128 2.68 16.94 2.16
C ASP A 128 2.80 15.62 1.39
N TRP A 129 3.00 15.66 0.07
CA TRP A 129 3.16 14.46 -0.77
C TRP A 129 4.61 14.23 -1.20
N GLU A 130 5.05 12.98 -1.09
CA GLU A 130 6.34 12.49 -1.56
C GLU A 130 6.16 11.45 -2.67
N TRP A 131 7.06 11.48 -3.66
CA TRP A 131 6.98 10.67 -4.88
C TRP A 131 8.05 9.60 -4.93
N PHE A 132 7.74 8.48 -5.58
CA PHE A 132 8.60 7.32 -5.68
C PHE A 132 8.48 6.67 -7.06
N ASP A 133 9.60 6.24 -7.62
CA ASP A 133 9.64 5.26 -8.69
C ASP A 133 10.04 3.92 -8.07
N LEU A 134 9.24 2.88 -8.36
CA LEU A 134 9.41 1.55 -7.81
C LEU A 134 9.75 0.56 -8.93
N GLU A 135 10.56 -0.43 -8.61
CA GLU A 135 10.90 -1.51 -9.54
C GLU A 135 10.85 -2.87 -8.85
N PHE A 136 10.36 -3.88 -9.56
CA PHE A 136 10.52 -5.26 -9.12
C PHE A 136 11.96 -5.70 -9.40
N THR A 137 12.63 -6.14 -8.36
CA THR A 137 13.94 -6.80 -8.45
C THR A 137 13.81 -8.16 -9.15
N PRO A 138 14.92 -8.75 -9.65
CA PRO A 138 14.90 -10.10 -10.23
C PRO A 138 14.40 -11.21 -9.29
N SER A 139 14.40 -10.98 -7.98
CA SER A 139 13.84 -11.90 -6.98
C SER A 139 12.34 -11.71 -6.72
N GLY A 140 11.71 -10.74 -7.39
CA GLY A 140 10.30 -10.38 -7.22
C GLY A 140 10.00 -9.46 -6.03
N ALA A 141 11.02 -9.00 -5.30
CA ALA A 141 10.86 -8.01 -4.23
C ALA A 141 10.81 -6.59 -4.82
N LEU A 142 10.15 -5.65 -4.15
CA LEU A 142 10.04 -4.28 -4.61
C LEU A 142 11.19 -3.42 -4.08
N ALA A 143 11.76 -2.58 -4.94
CA ALA A 143 12.82 -1.64 -4.59
C ALA A 143 12.39 -0.19 -4.93
N ILE A 144 12.89 0.76 -4.16
CA ILE A 144 12.77 2.20 -4.46
C ILE A 144 13.90 2.56 -5.42
N ALA A 145 13.56 2.74 -6.70
CA ALA A 145 14.50 3.17 -7.73
C ALA A 145 14.77 4.69 -7.63
N TRP A 146 13.75 5.45 -7.26
CA TRP A 146 13.85 6.89 -7.06
C TRP A 146 12.86 7.38 -5.99
N ARG A 147 13.21 8.48 -5.32
CA ARG A 147 12.39 9.14 -4.28
C ARG A 147 12.69 10.64 -4.28
N GLY A 148 11.66 11.47 -4.17
CA GLY A 148 11.83 12.90 -3.88
C GLY A 148 10.77 13.79 -4.51
N GLU A 149 11.05 15.10 -4.57
CA GLU A 149 10.25 16.09 -5.31
C GLU A 149 10.63 16.16 -6.80
N GLY A 150 11.88 15.81 -7.12
CA GLY A 150 12.51 16.02 -8.42
C GLY A 150 13.26 17.34 -8.49
N ASP A 151 14.39 17.35 -9.21
CA ASP A 151 15.08 18.56 -9.65
C ASP A 151 15.60 18.40 -11.09
N ALA A 152 16.19 19.44 -11.67
CA ALA A 152 16.67 19.36 -13.06
C ALA A 152 17.76 18.29 -13.30
N ALA A 153 18.52 17.90 -12.27
CA ALA A 153 19.58 16.90 -12.37
C ALA A 153 19.06 15.47 -12.11
N ASN A 154 18.06 15.33 -11.25
CA ASN A 154 17.42 14.08 -10.89
C ASN A 154 15.89 14.27 -10.74
N PRO A 155 15.17 14.47 -11.85
CA PRO A 155 13.75 14.82 -11.80
C PRO A 155 12.86 13.67 -11.34
N GLY A 156 13.37 12.42 -11.36
CA GLY A 156 12.51 11.24 -11.23
C GLY A 156 11.48 11.18 -12.35
N GLY A 157 10.41 10.42 -12.11
CA GLY A 157 9.21 10.46 -12.95
C GLY A 157 9.48 9.99 -14.37
N TYR A 158 9.25 10.87 -15.34
CA TYR A 158 9.02 10.47 -16.73
C TYR A 158 9.96 11.10 -17.74
N VAL A 159 10.14 10.43 -18.88
CA VAL A 159 10.82 10.98 -20.06
C VAL A 159 9.80 11.17 -21.18
N THR A 160 9.64 12.40 -21.65
CA THR A 160 8.74 12.74 -22.76
C THR A 160 9.19 12.15 -24.09
N THR A 161 8.31 12.19 -25.09
CA THR A 161 8.64 11.87 -26.48
C THR A 161 9.71 12.81 -27.07
N THR A 162 9.89 14.01 -26.49
CA THR A 162 10.96 14.96 -26.85
C THR A 162 12.27 14.71 -26.10
N GLY A 163 12.29 13.74 -25.18
CA GLY A 163 13.46 13.42 -24.34
C GLY A 163 13.62 14.31 -23.11
N GLU A 164 12.67 15.21 -22.85
CA GLU A 164 12.62 16.02 -21.64
C GLU A 164 12.20 15.16 -20.45
N ARG A 165 12.79 15.39 -19.27
CA ARG A 165 12.34 14.72 -18.06
C ARG A 165 11.36 15.59 -17.30
N ILE A 166 10.26 15.00 -16.84
CA ILE A 166 9.22 15.68 -16.06
C ILE A 166 9.08 14.94 -14.72
N ALA A 167 9.18 15.68 -13.62
CA ALA A 167 9.00 15.14 -12.29
C ALA A 167 7.52 14.90 -12.00
N CYS A 168 7.21 13.95 -11.11
CA CYS A 168 5.84 13.73 -10.64
C CYS A 168 5.23 15.01 -10.07
N ASN A 169 6.02 15.77 -9.30
CA ASN A 169 5.58 17.01 -8.67
C ASN A 169 5.13 18.07 -9.68
N ASP A 170 5.81 18.18 -10.82
CA ASP A 170 5.57 19.18 -11.85
C ASP A 170 4.12 19.12 -12.38
N CYS A 171 3.52 17.93 -12.39
CA CYS A 171 2.17 17.72 -12.87
C CYS A 171 1.14 17.67 -11.72
N HIS A 172 1.48 17.01 -10.62
CA HIS A 172 0.54 16.81 -9.52
C HIS A 172 0.23 18.10 -8.74
N VAL A 173 1.06 19.14 -8.84
CA VAL A 173 0.73 20.48 -8.32
C VAL A 173 -0.58 21.02 -8.91
N PHE A 174 -0.89 20.70 -10.18
CA PHE A 174 -2.12 21.15 -10.84
C PHE A 174 -3.38 20.44 -10.34
N ALA A 175 -3.24 19.32 -9.64
CA ALA A 175 -4.34 18.57 -9.04
C ALA A 175 -4.68 19.03 -7.60
N GLY A 176 -4.32 20.25 -7.19
CA GLY A 176 -4.52 20.73 -5.81
C GLY A 176 -5.97 20.65 -5.30
N ALA A 177 -6.97 20.83 -6.16
CA ALA A 177 -8.38 20.66 -5.79
C ALA A 177 -8.78 19.20 -5.47
N ARG A 178 -7.89 18.24 -5.74
CA ARG A 178 -8.05 16.80 -5.50
C ARG A 178 -6.97 16.26 -4.57
N ASP A 179 -6.46 17.12 -3.68
CA ASP A 179 -5.32 16.81 -2.81
C ASP A 179 -4.13 16.22 -3.59
N HIS A 180 -3.86 16.79 -4.77
CA HIS A 180 -2.80 16.37 -5.67
C HIS A 180 -2.92 14.94 -6.24
N VAL A 181 -4.07 14.29 -6.12
CA VAL A 181 -4.32 12.94 -6.67
C VAL A 181 -5.30 13.02 -7.84
N PHE A 182 -4.82 12.73 -9.06
CA PHE A 182 -5.67 12.81 -10.27
C PHE A 182 -6.85 11.84 -10.24
N SER A 183 -6.63 10.63 -9.72
CA SER A 183 -7.60 9.54 -9.60
C SER A 183 -8.40 9.56 -8.29
N LEU A 184 -8.49 10.72 -7.61
CA LEU A 184 -9.23 10.83 -6.36
C LEU A 184 -10.69 10.35 -6.48
N PRO A 185 -11.48 10.70 -7.52
CA PRO A 185 -12.85 10.23 -7.64
C PRO A 185 -12.96 8.70 -7.68
N GLU A 186 -12.07 8.04 -8.42
CA GLU A 186 -12.05 6.58 -8.54
C GLU A 186 -11.58 5.93 -7.24
N LEU A 187 -10.56 6.48 -6.59
CA LEU A 187 -10.07 5.98 -5.30
C LEU A 187 -11.10 6.13 -4.18
N ARG A 188 -11.92 7.19 -4.19
CA ARG A 188 -13.01 7.35 -3.22
C ARG A 188 -14.05 6.24 -3.31
N ALA A 189 -14.24 5.63 -4.49
CA ALA A 189 -15.14 4.50 -4.65
C ALA A 189 -14.64 3.21 -3.95
N LEU A 190 -13.38 3.18 -3.48
CA LEU A 190 -12.82 2.08 -2.69
C LEU A 190 -13.02 2.25 -1.18
N LEU A 191 -13.47 3.44 -0.74
CA LEU A 191 -13.65 3.74 0.68
C LEU A 191 -14.97 3.12 1.18
N PRO A 192 -15.01 2.66 2.44
CA PRO A 192 -16.18 2.01 3.04
C PRO A 192 -17.34 2.96 3.32
#